data_AF-A0A7J6MPA7-F1
#
_entry.id   AF-A0A7J6MPA7-F1
#
_cell.length_a   1.000
_cell.length_b   1.000
_cell.length_c   1.000
_cell.angle_alpha   90.00
_cell.angle_beta   90.00
_cell.angle_gamma   90.00
#
_symmetry.space_group_name_H-M   'P 1'
#
loop_
_entity.id
_entity.type
_entity.pdbx_description
1 polymer ?
#
loop_
_entity_poly.entity_id
_entity_poly.type
_entity_poly.pdbx_seq_one_letter_code
_entity_poly.pdbx_strand_id
1 'polypeptide(L)'
;MIRSPSCGVLRTLSSSISHSCRAIAAPVTGQRFFSSESDESLKYDLVVVGGGPAGLSAAIRAKQLDSSLSVCILEKGSEIGAHILSGNIFEPRALDELLPDWREQKPGWAQTPVTHDDFVYLPTAKHAIKSPILPSAMSNDGNYIISLGDLCRWMSQKAEEEGVEVYPGFAVSEDPVIDDKGRMVGVRIRDQGIAKDGHHKPNYEPGVKIYGRQVILAEGARGSLSLATVNRYNLRAGRCPPKYSLGVKEVWQVDPKMSMPGHVTHTVGYPLDYFTYGGGFIYHMNNNLVHLGFVTGLGYTNTNRSPYMELQKYKTHSMLKELLDGGKCVGYGARVINTGGYQSLPSVSFPGGMLIGDAAGFLNAQKIKGTHTAMKTGMLAAEAAVADINDGAEEGHGVRNIHPAFKTGLFSGLGYGAFWLMSKGREPWTFKWSKDDAARTKKASKCREIEYPKADGNTGYRRGCRQLVKSKLTFELLDQLPLTGVDHEPDQPSHLKIKPGMEEVPKKFCVDAMLGNLWAVNPAD
;
A
#
# COMPACT_ATOMS: atom_id res chain seq x y z
N MET A 1 -13.09 74.46 -16.78
CA MET A 1 -13.01 73.21 -17.56
C MET A 1 -12.72 72.07 -16.59
N ILE A 2 -13.63 71.08 -16.55
CA ILE A 2 -13.50 69.73 -15.94
C ILE A 2 -13.19 69.71 -14.42
N ARG A 3 -14.14 69.84 -13.47
CA ARG A 3 -15.07 68.83 -12.89
C ARG A 3 -14.47 67.44 -12.57
N SER A 4 -14.31 67.17 -11.25
CA SER A 4 -14.26 65.84 -10.57
C SER A 4 -15.53 65.01 -10.85
N PRO A 5 -15.70 63.70 -10.44
CA PRO A 5 -15.07 62.90 -9.37
C PRO A 5 -14.74 61.45 -9.86
N SER A 6 -14.35 60.40 -9.11
CA SER A 6 -14.74 59.90 -7.80
C SER A 6 -13.80 58.75 -7.39
N CYS A 7 -13.54 58.68 -6.09
CA CYS A 7 -12.82 57.61 -5.41
C CYS A 7 -13.81 56.46 -5.14
N GLY A 8 -13.54 55.28 -5.70
CA GLY A 8 -14.38 54.10 -5.59
C GLY A 8 -13.86 53.09 -4.55
N VAL A 9 -14.50 53.08 -3.39
CA VAL A 9 -14.89 51.91 -2.58
C VAL A 9 -13.83 50.84 -2.28
N LEU A 10 -13.27 50.88 -1.07
CA LEU A 10 -12.74 49.71 -0.38
C LEU A 10 -12.81 49.92 1.14
N ARG A 11 -14.01 49.76 1.69
CA ARG A 11 -14.25 49.40 3.10
C ARG A 11 -15.71 48.96 3.31
N THR A 12 -15.85 47.96 4.18
CA THR A 12 -17.04 47.36 4.80
C THR A 12 -17.75 46.23 4.05
N LEU A 13 -17.46 44.99 4.47
CA LEU A 13 -18.44 44.03 5.02
C LEU A 13 -17.69 42.85 5.64
N SER A 14 -17.19 43.05 6.86
CA SER A 14 -16.82 41.98 7.78
C SER A 14 -18.07 41.56 8.56
N SER A 15 -18.84 40.61 8.04
CA SER A 15 -19.83 39.81 8.80
C SER A 15 -20.68 39.00 7.82
N SER A 16 -20.33 37.73 7.59
CA SER A 16 -21.27 36.66 7.16
C SER A 16 -20.53 35.40 6.73
N ILE A 17 -19.78 34.76 7.63
CA ILE A 17 -19.46 33.33 7.50
C ILE A 17 -19.62 32.69 8.87
N SER A 18 -20.87 32.51 9.27
CA SER A 18 -21.27 31.48 10.22
C SER A 18 -22.73 31.16 9.90
N HIS A 19 -23.08 29.88 9.92
CA HIS A 19 -24.40 29.31 9.60
C HIS A 19 -24.70 29.08 8.11
N SER A 20 -24.31 27.90 7.61
CA SER A 20 -25.21 27.01 6.86
C SER A 20 -24.49 25.71 6.44
N CYS A 21 -24.24 24.82 7.40
CA CYS A 21 -24.15 23.39 7.13
C CYS A 21 -25.30 22.72 7.88
N ARG A 22 -26.52 22.81 7.35
CA ARG A 22 -27.58 21.87 7.70
C ARG A 22 -27.61 20.81 6.62
N ALA A 23 -27.17 19.62 6.98
CA ALA A 23 -27.45 18.40 6.24
C ALA A 23 -28.96 18.30 6.01
N ILE A 24 -29.36 18.12 4.76
CA ILE A 24 -30.74 17.79 4.41
C ILE A 24 -30.92 16.32 4.75
N ALA A 25 -31.45 16.06 5.95
CA ALA A 25 -31.98 14.77 6.32
C ALA A 25 -33.30 14.54 5.56
N ALA A 26 -33.37 13.46 4.79
CA ALA A 26 -34.63 12.97 4.24
C ALA A 26 -35.53 12.42 5.39
N PRO A 27 -36.85 12.62 5.35
CA PRO A 27 -37.73 12.21 6.44
C PRO A 27 -37.99 10.71 6.38
N VAL A 28 -37.48 9.97 7.37
CA VAL A 28 -37.90 8.59 7.65
C VAL A 28 -39.16 8.66 8.52
N THR A 29 -40.33 8.59 7.89
CA THR A 29 -41.60 8.34 8.59
C THR A 29 -41.83 6.85 8.67
N GLY A 30 -41.70 6.29 9.87
CA GLY A 30 -42.11 4.94 10.21
C GLY A 30 -41.83 4.69 11.69
N GLN A 31 -42.80 5.01 12.55
CA GLN A 31 -42.77 4.64 13.97
C GLN A 31 -42.60 3.11 14.08
N ARG A 32 -41.45 2.67 14.61
CA ARG A 32 -41.31 1.34 15.19
C ARG A 32 -41.03 1.52 16.68
N PHE A 33 -41.87 0.87 17.48
CA PHE A 33 -41.77 0.80 18.92
C PHE A 33 -40.35 0.36 19.34
N PHE A 34 -39.72 1.16 20.20
CA PHE A 34 -38.44 0.82 20.82
C PHE A 34 -38.67 -0.25 21.90
N SER A 35 -38.25 -1.48 21.60
CA SER A 35 -37.95 -2.49 22.63
C SER A 35 -36.44 -2.50 22.87
N SER A 36 -36.05 -2.36 24.13
CA SER A 36 -34.66 -2.36 24.62
C SER A 36 -33.90 -3.64 24.25
N GLU A 37 -32.66 -3.47 23.81
CA GLU A 37 -31.68 -4.47 23.29
C GLU A 37 -31.90 -4.92 21.83
N SER A 38 -31.73 -4.01 20.86
CA SER A 38 -31.47 -4.39 19.48
C SER A 38 -29.96 -4.47 19.22
N ASP A 39 -29.41 -5.67 19.04
CA ASP A 39 -28.11 -5.88 18.35
C ASP A 39 -28.30 -5.33 16.93
N GLU A 40 -27.92 -4.08 16.67
CA GLU A 40 -28.04 -3.43 15.35
C GLU A 40 -27.09 -4.12 14.37
N SER A 41 -27.53 -5.25 13.83
CA SER A 41 -26.75 -6.04 12.88
C SER A 41 -27.10 -5.66 11.45
N LEU A 42 -26.09 -5.26 10.66
CA LEU A 42 -26.23 -5.11 9.20
C LEU A 42 -26.01 -6.47 8.53
N LYS A 43 -26.78 -6.76 7.47
CA LYS A 43 -26.72 -8.04 6.75
C LYS A 43 -26.55 -7.79 5.26
N TYR A 44 -25.59 -8.48 4.67
CA TYR A 44 -25.27 -8.44 3.25
C TYR A 44 -25.14 -9.87 2.69
N ASP A 45 -25.30 -10.03 1.39
CA ASP A 45 -24.96 -11.27 0.70
C ASP A 45 -23.44 -11.41 0.62
N LEU A 46 -22.74 -10.33 0.29
CA LEU A 46 -21.29 -10.29 0.16
C LEU A 46 -20.69 -9.11 0.94
N VAL A 47 -19.80 -9.42 1.88
CA VAL A 47 -19.00 -8.43 2.62
C VAL A 47 -17.57 -8.44 2.09
N VAL A 48 -17.06 -7.31 1.63
CA VAL A 48 -15.69 -7.14 1.16
C VAL A 48 -14.91 -6.26 2.14
N VAL A 49 -13.80 -6.76 2.67
CA VAL A 49 -12.93 -6.02 3.61
C VAL A 49 -11.72 -5.47 2.88
N GLY A 50 -11.70 -4.16 2.62
CA GLY A 50 -10.64 -3.43 1.96
C GLY A 50 -11.04 -2.87 0.60
N GLY A 51 -11.02 -1.54 0.46
CA GLY A 51 -11.35 -0.77 -0.74
C GLY A 51 -10.16 -0.57 -1.68
N GLY A 52 -9.30 -1.58 -1.81
CA GLY A 52 -8.21 -1.61 -2.78
C GLY A 52 -8.64 -2.18 -4.14
N PRO A 53 -7.72 -2.29 -5.12
CA PRO A 53 -8.05 -2.78 -6.46
C PRO A 53 -8.65 -4.18 -6.46
N ALA A 54 -8.25 -5.06 -5.52
CA ALA A 54 -8.83 -6.39 -5.39
C ALA A 54 -10.29 -6.35 -4.93
N GLY A 55 -10.57 -5.62 -3.84
CA GLY A 55 -11.90 -5.55 -3.24
C GLY A 55 -12.91 -4.83 -4.12
N LEU A 56 -12.49 -3.70 -4.73
CA LEU A 56 -13.31 -2.97 -5.70
C LEU A 56 -13.65 -3.83 -6.92
N SER A 57 -12.67 -4.57 -7.46
CA SER A 57 -12.94 -5.51 -8.56
C SER A 57 -13.90 -6.64 -8.17
N ALA A 58 -13.79 -7.17 -6.95
CA ALA A 58 -14.71 -8.20 -6.47
C ALA A 58 -16.13 -7.67 -6.34
N ALA A 59 -16.31 -6.49 -5.76
CA ALA A 59 -17.64 -5.92 -5.56
C ALA A 59 -18.33 -5.55 -6.89
N ILE A 60 -17.61 -4.90 -7.81
CA ILE A 60 -18.13 -4.59 -9.15
C ILE A 60 -18.53 -5.87 -9.87
N ARG A 61 -17.63 -6.88 -9.91
CA ARG A 61 -17.92 -8.14 -10.60
C ARG A 61 -19.11 -8.88 -9.99
N ALA A 62 -19.26 -8.85 -8.66
CA ALA A 62 -20.41 -9.47 -8.00
C ALA A 62 -21.74 -8.84 -8.45
N LYS A 63 -21.83 -7.50 -8.50
CA LYS A 63 -23.03 -6.80 -8.99
C LYS A 63 -23.29 -7.01 -10.48
N GLN A 64 -22.23 -7.10 -11.30
CA GLN A 64 -22.36 -7.44 -12.72
C GLN A 64 -22.92 -8.86 -12.95
N LEU A 65 -22.58 -9.82 -12.07
CA LEU A 65 -23.08 -11.19 -12.16
C LEU A 65 -24.52 -11.30 -11.65
N ASP A 66 -24.83 -10.59 -10.57
CA ASP A 66 -26.16 -10.56 -9.97
C ASP A 66 -26.41 -9.21 -9.29
N SER A 67 -27.19 -8.37 -9.96
CA SER A 67 -27.51 -7.01 -9.51
C SER A 67 -28.45 -6.98 -8.30
N SER A 68 -29.08 -8.11 -7.94
CA SER A 68 -29.97 -8.21 -6.78
C SER A 68 -29.21 -8.38 -5.46
N LEU A 69 -27.93 -8.78 -5.50
CA LEU A 69 -27.13 -9.00 -4.31
C LEU A 69 -26.87 -7.71 -3.55
N SER A 70 -26.98 -7.80 -2.22
CA SER A 70 -26.52 -6.78 -1.30
C SER A 70 -25.02 -6.93 -1.07
N VAL A 71 -24.23 -5.94 -1.48
CA VAL A 71 -22.76 -5.98 -1.44
C VAL A 71 -22.23 -4.74 -0.72
N CYS A 72 -21.39 -4.93 0.30
CA CYS A 72 -20.72 -3.82 0.97
C CYS A 72 -19.19 -3.93 0.92
N ILE A 73 -18.51 -2.78 0.84
CA ILE A 73 -17.07 -2.65 1.03
C ILE A 73 -16.79 -1.88 2.31
N LEU A 74 -15.96 -2.44 3.19
CA LEU A 74 -15.47 -1.78 4.39
C LEU A 74 -14.02 -1.34 4.19
N GLU A 75 -13.75 -0.04 4.23
CA GLU A 75 -12.41 0.54 4.08
C GLU A 75 -12.00 1.33 5.33
N LYS A 76 -10.77 1.12 5.78
CA LYS A 76 -10.22 1.80 6.97
C LYS A 76 -9.86 3.26 6.70
N GLY A 77 -9.37 3.57 5.50
CA GLY A 77 -9.05 4.94 5.10
C GLY A 77 -10.28 5.83 5.17
N SER A 78 -10.10 7.09 5.57
CA SER A 78 -11.16 8.09 5.65
C SER A 78 -11.90 8.30 4.32
N GLU A 79 -11.23 7.96 3.22
CA GLU A 79 -11.78 7.84 1.88
C GLU A 79 -11.08 6.68 1.14
N ILE A 80 -11.69 6.20 0.07
CA ILE A 80 -11.05 5.23 -0.82
C ILE A 80 -9.79 5.86 -1.43
N GLY A 81 -8.70 5.09 -1.48
CA GLY A 81 -7.42 5.56 -2.01
C GLY A 81 -6.49 6.21 -1.00
N ALA A 82 -6.97 6.68 0.16
CA ALA A 82 -6.13 7.37 1.17
C ALA A 82 -4.96 6.51 1.69
N HIS A 83 -5.18 5.20 1.86
CA HIS A 83 -4.15 4.26 2.31
C HIS A 83 -3.48 3.47 1.18
N ILE A 84 -3.79 3.80 -0.08
CA ILE A 84 -3.21 3.13 -1.24
C ILE A 84 -1.84 3.73 -1.56
N LEU A 85 -0.80 2.90 -1.55
CA LEU A 85 0.55 3.32 -1.88
C LEU A 85 1.19 2.36 -2.88
N SER A 86 1.63 2.93 -4.00
CA SER A 86 2.34 2.21 -5.06
C SER A 86 3.09 3.20 -5.96
N GLY A 87 4.23 2.78 -6.53
CA GLY A 87 4.86 3.47 -7.66
C GLY A 87 4.03 3.34 -8.95
N ASN A 88 3.41 2.18 -9.12
CA ASN A 88 2.43 1.74 -10.12
C ASN A 88 2.76 2.00 -11.59
N ILE A 89 3.22 0.93 -12.25
CA ILE A 89 3.06 0.72 -13.68
C ILE A 89 1.86 -0.20 -13.85
N PHE A 90 0.74 0.37 -14.29
CA PHE A 90 -0.54 -0.28 -14.38
C PHE A 90 -0.67 -1.10 -15.66
N GLU A 91 -0.91 -2.40 -15.47
CA GLU A 91 -1.20 -3.34 -16.55
C GLU A 91 -2.71 -3.46 -16.73
N PRO A 92 -3.27 -2.94 -17.85
CA PRO A 92 -4.70 -2.70 -17.96
C PRO A 92 -5.52 -3.98 -18.17
N ARG A 93 -4.90 -5.12 -18.48
CA ARG A 93 -5.58 -6.37 -18.86
C ARG A 93 -6.75 -6.76 -17.96
N ALA A 94 -6.61 -6.66 -16.64
CA ALA A 94 -7.69 -7.02 -15.72
C ALA A 94 -8.83 -5.99 -15.70
N LEU A 95 -8.50 -4.71 -15.91
CA LEU A 95 -9.50 -3.66 -16.07
C LEU A 95 -10.22 -3.75 -17.42
N ASP A 96 -9.51 -4.12 -18.48
CA ASP A 96 -10.07 -4.40 -19.81
C ASP A 96 -11.14 -5.50 -19.76
N GLU A 97 -10.97 -6.48 -18.86
CA GLU A 97 -11.94 -7.55 -18.65
C GLU A 97 -13.13 -7.10 -17.78
N LEU A 98 -12.88 -6.28 -16.75
CA LEU A 98 -13.90 -5.87 -15.78
C LEU A 98 -14.79 -4.72 -16.28
N LEU A 99 -14.19 -3.73 -16.94
CA LEU A 99 -14.82 -2.50 -17.41
C LEU A 99 -14.32 -2.18 -18.83
N PRO A 100 -14.73 -2.95 -19.86
CA PRO A 100 -14.12 -2.91 -21.19
C PRO A 100 -14.14 -1.53 -21.89
N ASP A 101 -15.10 -0.69 -21.55
CA ASP A 101 -15.32 0.66 -22.08
C ASP A 101 -14.52 1.75 -21.35
N TRP A 102 -13.71 1.40 -20.33
CA TRP A 102 -13.02 2.39 -19.49
C TRP A 102 -12.16 3.40 -20.27
N ARG A 103 -11.59 2.99 -21.43
CA ARG A 103 -10.78 3.88 -22.28
C ARG A 103 -11.60 4.97 -22.94
N GLU A 104 -12.86 4.69 -23.26
CA GLU A 104 -13.78 5.65 -23.87
C GLU A 104 -14.15 6.76 -22.90
N GLN A 105 -14.21 6.41 -21.60
CA GLN A 105 -14.45 7.34 -20.50
C GLN A 105 -13.26 8.27 -20.22
N LYS A 106 -12.07 7.98 -20.76
CA LYS A 106 -10.83 8.77 -20.64
C LYS A 106 -10.56 9.25 -19.20
N PRO A 107 -10.51 8.33 -18.22
CA PRO A 107 -10.40 8.72 -16.83
C PRO A 107 -9.08 9.47 -16.57
N GLY A 108 -9.13 10.49 -15.71
CA GLY A 108 -8.01 11.38 -15.47
C GLY A 108 -6.74 10.70 -14.91
N TRP A 109 -6.86 9.50 -14.33
CA TRP A 109 -5.72 8.74 -13.83
C TRP A 109 -4.89 8.07 -14.95
N ALA A 110 -5.44 7.91 -16.17
CA ALA A 110 -4.85 7.13 -17.27
C ALA A 110 -4.13 7.99 -18.33
N GLN A 111 -3.44 9.05 -17.90
CA GLN A 111 -2.89 10.06 -18.82
C GLN A 111 -1.43 9.84 -19.26
N THR A 112 -0.71 8.91 -18.65
CA THR A 112 0.72 8.70 -18.91
C THR A 112 0.98 7.26 -19.37
N PRO A 113 0.83 6.95 -20.67
CA PRO A 113 1.30 5.66 -21.20
C PRO A 113 2.82 5.56 -21.06
N VAL A 114 3.32 4.34 -20.84
CA VAL A 114 4.77 4.09 -20.83
C VAL A 114 5.30 4.13 -22.26
N THR A 115 6.38 4.88 -22.47
CA THR A 115 7.01 5.10 -23.78
C THR A 115 8.45 4.61 -23.84
N HIS A 116 9.11 4.46 -22.68
CA HIS A 116 10.49 4.00 -22.60
C HIS A 116 10.77 3.25 -21.30
N ASP A 117 11.55 2.18 -21.38
CA ASP A 117 11.93 1.32 -20.26
C ASP A 117 13.44 1.17 -20.14
N ASP A 118 13.97 1.54 -18.98
CA ASP A 118 15.37 1.39 -18.63
C ASP A 118 15.58 0.45 -17.45
N PHE A 119 16.61 -0.38 -17.57
CA PHE A 119 17.15 -1.15 -16.47
C PHE A 119 18.62 -0.76 -16.26
N VAL A 120 18.95 -0.27 -15.08
CA VAL A 120 20.26 0.33 -14.80
C VAL A 120 20.92 -0.35 -13.59
N TYR A 121 22.14 -0.81 -13.78
CA TYR A 121 22.98 -1.27 -12.68
C TYR A 121 23.81 -0.12 -12.11
N LEU A 122 23.76 0.05 -10.79
CA LEU A 122 24.50 1.08 -10.05
C LEU A 122 25.62 0.40 -9.25
N PRO A 123 26.83 0.20 -9.80
CA PRO A 123 27.93 -0.43 -9.07
C PRO A 123 28.46 0.41 -7.90
N THR A 124 28.30 1.74 -7.96
CA THR A 124 28.79 2.68 -6.94
C THR A 124 27.84 3.87 -6.83
N ALA A 125 28.10 4.80 -5.90
CA ALA A 125 27.32 6.04 -5.77
C ALA A 125 27.45 7.02 -6.96
N LYS A 126 28.36 6.80 -7.91
CA LYS A 126 28.66 7.75 -9.00
C LYS A 126 28.46 7.18 -10.40
N HIS A 127 28.39 5.86 -10.53
CA HIS A 127 28.42 5.18 -11.83
C HIS A 127 27.10 4.46 -12.07
N ALA A 128 26.56 4.65 -13.27
CA ALA A 128 25.37 3.99 -13.75
C ALA A 128 25.69 3.27 -15.05
N ILE A 129 25.28 2.01 -15.15
CA ILE A 129 25.48 1.16 -16.32
C ILE A 129 24.09 0.74 -16.80
N LYS A 130 23.62 1.36 -17.89
CA LYS A 130 22.36 0.99 -18.54
C LYS A 130 22.52 -0.38 -19.20
N SER A 131 21.60 -1.29 -18.92
CA SER A 131 21.57 -2.61 -19.53
C SER A 131 21.21 -2.48 -21.02
N PRO A 132 21.96 -3.10 -21.95
CA PRO A 132 21.59 -3.12 -23.37
C PRO A 132 20.40 -4.04 -23.66
N ILE A 133 20.04 -4.91 -22.70
CA ILE A 133 18.94 -5.86 -22.81
C ILE A 133 17.95 -5.57 -21.69
N LEU A 134 16.70 -5.32 -22.06
CA LEU A 134 15.58 -5.27 -21.12
C LEU A 134 15.02 -6.68 -20.93
N PRO A 135 14.96 -7.22 -19.70
CA PRO A 135 14.27 -8.47 -19.44
C PRO A 135 12.81 -8.39 -19.88
N SER A 136 12.28 -9.40 -20.56
CA SER A 136 10.90 -9.37 -21.09
C SER A 136 9.84 -9.13 -20.00
N ALA A 137 10.08 -9.62 -18.78
CA ALA A 137 9.22 -9.37 -17.61
C ALA A 137 9.15 -7.89 -17.19
N MET A 138 10.14 -7.09 -17.58
CA MET A 138 10.23 -5.65 -17.30
C MET A 138 9.75 -4.79 -18.47
N SER A 139 9.35 -5.39 -19.60
CA SER A 139 8.71 -4.63 -20.69
C SER A 139 7.39 -4.06 -20.21
N ASN A 140 7.20 -2.76 -20.43
CA ASN A 140 6.01 -2.06 -20.04
C ASN A 140 5.18 -1.53 -21.22
N ASP A 141 5.37 -2.10 -22.40
CA ASP A 141 4.50 -1.81 -23.55
C ASP A 141 3.00 -2.02 -23.22
N GLY A 142 2.16 -1.08 -23.68
CA GLY A 142 0.73 -1.05 -23.39
C GLY A 142 0.33 -0.72 -21.94
N ASN A 143 1.27 -0.40 -21.05
CA ASN A 143 0.99 -0.05 -19.65
C ASN A 143 1.00 1.46 -19.41
N TYR A 144 0.54 1.87 -18.23
CA TYR A 144 0.43 3.27 -17.83
C TYR A 144 1.18 3.52 -16.52
N ILE A 145 1.78 4.70 -16.36
CA ILE A 145 2.26 5.18 -15.06
C ILE A 145 1.09 5.92 -14.40
N ILE A 146 0.67 5.48 -13.21
CA ILE A 146 -0.56 6.02 -12.59
C ILE A 146 -0.40 6.28 -11.08
N SER A 147 -1.31 7.09 -10.55
CA SER A 147 -1.66 7.08 -9.14
C SER A 147 -2.66 5.95 -8.87
N LEU A 148 -2.23 4.92 -8.14
CA LEU A 148 -3.12 3.79 -7.82
C LEU A 148 -4.29 4.23 -6.91
N GLY A 149 -4.08 5.25 -6.07
CA GLY A 149 -5.14 5.83 -5.25
C GLY A 149 -6.25 6.44 -6.11
N ASP A 150 -5.89 7.16 -7.17
CA ASP A 150 -6.86 7.78 -8.09
C ASP A 150 -7.62 6.74 -8.92
N LEU A 151 -6.96 5.65 -9.33
CA LEU A 151 -7.64 4.50 -9.93
C LEU A 151 -8.67 3.91 -8.95
N CYS A 152 -8.30 3.69 -7.68
CA CYS A 152 -9.22 3.13 -6.68
C CYS A 152 -10.41 4.06 -6.40
N ARG A 153 -10.20 5.38 -6.32
CA ARG A 153 -11.29 6.35 -6.19
C ARG A 153 -12.25 6.28 -7.37
N TRP A 154 -11.72 6.24 -8.59
CA TRP A 154 -12.55 6.10 -9.79
C TRP A 154 -13.29 4.75 -9.82
N MET A 155 -12.62 3.64 -9.46
CA MET A 155 -13.27 2.34 -9.35
C MET A 155 -14.34 2.29 -8.24
N SER A 156 -14.18 3.06 -7.16
CA SER A 156 -15.21 3.19 -6.13
C SER A 156 -16.48 3.82 -6.68
N GLN A 157 -16.34 4.89 -7.48
CA GLN A 157 -17.48 5.51 -8.16
C GLN A 157 -18.17 4.50 -9.07
N LYS A 158 -17.40 3.66 -9.79
CA LYS A 158 -17.96 2.57 -10.60
C LYS A 158 -18.66 1.50 -9.77
N ALA A 159 -18.13 1.14 -8.60
CA ALA A 159 -18.81 0.23 -7.68
C ALA A 159 -20.13 0.81 -7.17
N GLU A 160 -20.16 2.09 -6.78
CA GLU A 160 -21.36 2.78 -6.32
C GLU A 160 -22.41 2.91 -7.43
N GLU A 161 -22.00 3.19 -8.67
CA GLU A 161 -22.87 3.19 -9.87
C GLU A 161 -23.56 1.83 -10.08
N GLU A 162 -22.88 0.72 -9.77
CA GLU A 162 -23.41 -0.65 -9.81
C GLU A 162 -24.26 -1.01 -8.58
N GLY A 163 -24.41 -0.11 -7.61
CA GLY A 163 -25.19 -0.30 -6.39
C GLY A 163 -24.45 -1.03 -5.26
N VAL A 164 -23.11 -0.98 -5.25
CA VAL A 164 -22.30 -1.40 -4.09
C VAL A 164 -22.35 -0.33 -3.02
N GLU A 165 -22.52 -0.72 -1.76
CA GLU A 165 -22.41 0.18 -0.61
C GLU A 165 -20.96 0.28 -0.15
N VAL A 166 -20.35 1.47 -0.23
CA VAL A 166 -18.94 1.69 0.12
C VAL A 166 -18.85 2.49 1.43
N TYR A 167 -18.18 1.91 2.42
CA TYR A 167 -18.04 2.46 3.77
C TYR A 167 -16.58 2.77 4.10
N PRO A 168 -16.06 3.94 3.71
CA PRO A 168 -14.75 4.42 4.17
C PRO A 168 -14.79 4.87 5.63
N GLY A 169 -13.64 4.83 6.31
CA GLY A 169 -13.48 5.17 7.74
C GLY A 169 -13.80 4.01 8.70
N PHE A 170 -14.26 2.87 8.19
CA PHE A 170 -14.70 1.73 9.00
C PHE A 170 -13.60 0.66 9.08
N ALA A 171 -12.78 0.74 10.12
CA ALA A 171 -11.74 -0.24 10.40
C ALA A 171 -12.33 -1.56 10.91
N VAL A 172 -12.10 -2.65 10.20
CA VAL A 172 -12.49 -4.00 10.66
C VAL A 172 -11.53 -4.52 11.74
N SER A 173 -12.09 -5.20 12.74
CA SER A 173 -11.38 -5.87 13.83
C SER A 173 -10.65 -7.12 13.36
N GLU A 174 -9.62 -7.54 14.10
CA GLU A 174 -8.91 -8.80 13.88
C GLU A 174 -9.71 -10.05 14.32
N ASP A 175 -10.88 -9.82 14.94
CA ASP A 175 -11.77 -10.82 15.51
C ASP A 175 -13.10 -10.88 14.73
N PRO A 176 -13.23 -11.81 13.76
CA PRO A 176 -14.42 -11.92 12.91
C PRO A 176 -15.61 -12.58 13.61
N VAL A 177 -16.79 -12.49 13.00
CA VAL A 177 -17.99 -13.18 13.50
C VAL A 177 -18.01 -14.60 12.96
N ILE A 178 -17.95 -15.58 13.87
CA ILE A 178 -17.86 -17.00 13.56
C ILE A 178 -19.08 -17.72 14.16
N ASP A 179 -19.68 -18.64 13.40
CA ASP A 179 -20.78 -19.48 13.89
C ASP A 179 -20.29 -20.67 14.73
N ASP A 180 -21.25 -21.46 15.24
CA ASP A 180 -21.01 -22.67 16.03
C ASP A 180 -20.28 -23.78 15.26
N LYS A 181 -20.35 -23.76 13.92
CA LYS A 181 -19.68 -24.69 13.01
C LYS A 181 -18.28 -24.20 12.60
N GLY A 182 -17.85 -23.05 13.09
CA GLY A 182 -16.55 -22.46 12.78
C GLY A 182 -16.51 -21.74 11.42
N ARG A 183 -17.63 -21.51 10.74
CA ARG A 183 -17.72 -20.73 9.50
C ARG A 183 -17.69 -19.24 9.82
N MET A 184 -16.98 -18.46 9.00
CA MET A 184 -17.07 -17.01 9.04
C MET A 184 -18.41 -16.55 8.47
N VAL A 185 -19.18 -15.84 9.29
CA VAL A 185 -20.53 -15.34 8.91
C VAL A 185 -20.61 -13.82 8.95
N GLY A 186 -19.47 -13.15 9.15
CA GLY A 186 -19.40 -11.71 9.19
C GLY A 186 -18.10 -11.19 9.78
N VAL A 187 -18.06 -9.87 9.93
CA VAL A 187 -16.95 -9.11 10.51
C VAL A 187 -17.46 -8.12 11.53
N ARG A 188 -16.56 -7.63 12.38
CA ARG A 188 -16.87 -6.64 13.40
C ARG A 188 -16.08 -5.36 13.12
N ILE A 189 -16.75 -4.21 13.07
CA ILE A 189 -16.09 -2.91 13.08
C ILE A 189 -15.39 -2.72 14.43
N ARG A 190 -14.24 -2.05 14.49
CA ARG A 190 -13.59 -1.76 15.77
C ARG A 190 -14.43 -0.83 16.62
N ASP A 191 -14.36 -1.05 17.93
CA ASP A 191 -14.94 -0.15 18.92
C ASP A 191 -14.30 1.25 18.78
N GLN A 192 -15.11 2.30 18.94
CA GLN A 192 -14.66 3.69 18.90
C GLN A 192 -14.74 4.30 20.31
N GLY A 193 -14.00 5.40 20.52
CA GLY A 193 -14.03 6.11 21.80
C GLY A 193 -13.42 5.30 22.96
N ILE A 194 -12.38 4.51 22.71
CA ILE A 194 -11.55 3.91 23.76
C ILE A 194 -10.35 4.82 24.01
N ALA A 195 -10.09 5.17 25.27
CA ALA A 195 -8.93 5.97 25.68
C ALA A 195 -7.65 5.13 25.72
N LYS A 196 -6.49 5.79 25.78
CA LYS A 196 -5.18 5.12 25.72
C LYS A 196 -4.93 4.07 26.81
N ASP A 197 -5.50 4.26 27.98
CA ASP A 197 -5.43 3.35 29.14
C ASP A 197 -6.50 2.24 29.09
N GLY A 198 -7.39 2.25 28.08
CA GLY A 198 -8.43 1.26 27.87
C GLY A 198 -9.80 1.63 28.44
N HIS A 199 -9.98 2.76 29.14
CA HIS A 199 -11.31 3.16 29.59
C HIS A 199 -12.19 3.66 28.43
N HIS A 200 -13.51 3.51 28.57
CA HIS A 200 -14.48 4.00 27.59
C HIS A 200 -14.67 5.51 27.77
N LYS A 201 -14.50 6.27 26.69
CA LYS A 201 -14.76 7.72 26.66
C LYS A 201 -16.27 8.01 26.64
N PRO A 202 -16.70 9.25 26.88
CA PRO A 202 -18.12 9.64 26.77
C PRO A 202 -18.74 9.37 25.39
N ASN A 203 -17.92 9.34 24.33
CA ASN A 203 -18.33 9.01 22.96
C ASN A 203 -17.98 7.55 22.58
N TYR A 204 -17.90 6.64 23.56
CA TYR A 204 -17.68 5.23 23.27
C TYR A 204 -18.83 4.66 22.46
N GLU A 205 -18.47 3.99 21.37
CA GLU A 205 -19.42 3.26 20.53
C GLU A 205 -18.91 1.83 20.34
N PRO A 206 -19.68 0.80 20.74
CA PRO A 206 -19.30 -0.57 20.50
C PRO A 206 -19.28 -0.85 19.00
N GLY A 207 -18.30 -1.65 18.58
CA GLY A 207 -18.14 -2.05 17.20
C GLY A 207 -19.34 -2.84 16.66
N VAL A 208 -19.90 -2.37 15.55
CA VAL A 208 -21.05 -2.99 14.89
C VAL A 208 -20.64 -4.30 14.21
N LYS A 209 -21.50 -5.33 14.32
CA LYS A 209 -21.35 -6.60 13.58
C LYS A 209 -22.02 -6.48 12.21
N ILE A 210 -21.29 -6.86 11.17
CA ILE A 210 -21.76 -6.87 9.79
C ILE A 210 -21.70 -8.32 9.30
N TYR A 211 -22.87 -8.88 9.01
CA TYR A 211 -23.02 -10.26 8.59
C TYR A 211 -22.97 -10.37 7.07
N GLY A 212 -22.32 -11.42 6.58
CA GLY A 212 -22.18 -11.74 5.16
C GLY A 212 -22.42 -13.22 4.94
N ARG A 213 -23.16 -13.59 3.88
CA ARG A 213 -23.22 -15.00 3.45
C ARG A 213 -21.84 -15.47 2.99
N GLN A 214 -21.12 -14.57 2.33
CA GLN A 214 -19.70 -14.70 1.97
C GLN A 214 -18.91 -13.47 2.41
N VAL A 215 -17.67 -13.68 2.87
CA VAL A 215 -16.74 -12.62 3.25
C VAL A 215 -15.46 -12.69 2.39
N ILE A 216 -15.16 -11.63 1.67
CA ILE A 216 -13.92 -11.51 0.89
C ILE A 216 -12.94 -10.59 1.62
N LEU A 217 -11.77 -11.13 1.96
CA LEU A 217 -10.70 -10.43 2.65
C LEU A 217 -9.70 -9.88 1.62
N ALA A 218 -9.69 -8.55 1.50
CA ALA A 218 -8.94 -7.78 0.51
C ALA A 218 -8.08 -6.65 1.16
N GLU A 219 -7.73 -6.77 2.44
CA GLU A 219 -6.94 -5.79 3.22
C GLU A 219 -5.55 -5.47 2.63
N GLY A 220 -5.10 -6.28 1.66
CA GLY A 220 -3.78 -6.21 1.05
C GLY A 220 -2.69 -6.82 1.94
N ALA A 221 -1.44 -6.46 1.65
CA ALA A 221 -0.28 -7.06 2.28
C ALA A 221 -0.33 -6.88 3.81
N ARG A 222 -0.23 -8.00 4.55
CA ARG A 222 -0.23 -8.03 6.02
C ARG A 222 -1.52 -7.47 6.66
N GLY A 223 -2.68 -7.69 6.03
CA GLY A 223 -3.99 -7.43 6.63
C GLY A 223 -4.15 -8.10 8.00
N SER A 224 -4.71 -7.37 8.98
CA SER A 224 -4.84 -7.84 10.35
C SER A 224 -5.85 -8.98 10.48
N LEU A 225 -7.03 -8.82 9.88
CA LEU A 225 -8.05 -9.85 9.89
C LEU A 225 -7.61 -11.04 9.02
N SER A 226 -7.00 -10.77 7.87
CA SER A 226 -6.45 -11.78 6.96
C SER A 226 -5.43 -12.66 7.68
N LEU A 227 -4.52 -12.07 8.47
CA LEU A 227 -3.55 -12.84 9.24
C LEU A 227 -4.21 -13.67 10.35
N ALA A 228 -5.20 -13.10 11.06
CA ALA A 228 -5.97 -13.83 12.07
C ALA A 228 -6.71 -15.02 11.45
N THR A 229 -7.38 -14.82 10.31
CA THR A 229 -8.09 -15.85 9.53
C THR A 229 -7.14 -16.95 9.05
N VAL A 230 -5.99 -16.56 8.48
CA VAL A 230 -4.96 -17.50 8.04
C VAL A 230 -4.50 -18.41 9.17
N ASN A 231 -4.32 -17.87 10.38
CA ASN A 231 -3.94 -18.66 11.55
C ASN A 231 -5.09 -19.55 12.04
N ARG A 232 -6.31 -18.99 12.13
CA ARG A 232 -7.51 -19.69 12.63
C ARG A 232 -7.81 -20.96 11.83
N TYR A 233 -7.76 -20.86 10.50
CA TYR A 233 -8.06 -21.99 9.60
C TYR A 233 -6.81 -22.75 9.15
N ASN A 234 -5.63 -22.43 9.70
CA ASN A 234 -4.35 -23.05 9.33
C ASN A 234 -4.10 -23.05 7.81
N LEU A 235 -4.42 -21.95 7.13
CA LEU A 235 -4.41 -21.86 5.66
C LEU A 235 -3.00 -21.96 5.04
N ARG A 236 -1.96 -22.00 5.88
CA ARG A 236 -0.56 -22.16 5.45
C ARG A 236 -0.01 -23.56 5.66
N ALA A 237 -0.84 -24.54 6.03
CA ALA A 237 -0.42 -25.93 6.13
C ALA A 237 0.29 -26.39 4.83
N GLY A 238 1.53 -26.88 4.96
CA GLY A 238 2.34 -27.34 3.83
C GLY A 238 2.89 -26.23 2.90
N ARG A 239 2.72 -24.96 3.24
CA ARG A 239 3.20 -23.81 2.45
C ARG A 239 4.51 -23.26 3.00
N CYS A 240 5.27 -22.56 2.15
CA CYS A 240 6.46 -21.85 2.63
C CYS A 240 6.08 -20.63 3.48
N PRO A 241 6.96 -20.16 4.40
CA PRO A 241 6.75 -18.90 5.11
C PRO A 241 6.62 -17.73 4.15
N PRO A 242 5.77 -16.74 4.45
CA PRO A 242 5.63 -15.57 3.60
C PRO A 242 6.92 -14.76 3.57
N LYS A 243 7.16 -14.11 2.43
CA LYS A 243 8.26 -13.16 2.25
C LYS A 243 7.72 -11.80 1.89
N TYR A 244 8.38 -10.77 2.41
CA TYR A 244 7.99 -9.39 2.20
C TYR A 244 9.18 -8.49 1.89
N SER A 245 8.87 -7.37 1.26
CA SER A 245 9.76 -6.22 1.14
C SER A 245 9.04 -4.97 1.63
N LEU A 246 9.79 -3.95 2.05
CA LEU A 246 9.24 -2.62 2.31
C LEU A 246 9.59 -1.71 1.13
N GLY A 247 8.58 -1.17 0.48
CA GLY A 247 8.72 -0.10 -0.50
C GLY A 247 8.56 1.25 0.19
N VAL A 248 9.54 2.13 0.01
CA VAL A 248 9.47 3.53 0.44
C VAL A 248 9.38 4.38 -0.83
N LYS A 249 8.37 5.26 -0.90
CA LYS A 249 8.06 6.09 -2.07
C LYS A 249 8.07 7.55 -1.68
N GLU A 250 8.59 8.37 -2.57
CA GLU A 250 8.43 9.82 -2.61
C GLU A 250 7.81 10.23 -3.96
N VAL A 251 7.09 11.35 -3.98
CA VAL A 251 6.62 12.01 -5.20
C VAL A 251 7.34 13.34 -5.29
N TRP A 252 8.00 13.58 -6.42
CA TRP A 252 8.83 14.76 -6.63
C TRP A 252 8.29 15.60 -7.76
N GLN A 253 8.15 16.90 -7.51
CA GLN A 253 8.03 17.91 -8.56
C GLN A 253 9.44 18.29 -9.00
N VAL A 254 9.84 17.89 -10.20
CA VAL A 254 11.19 18.16 -10.75
C VAL A 254 11.20 19.36 -11.69
N ASP A 255 12.38 19.85 -12.06
CA ASP A 255 12.54 20.84 -13.13
C ASP A 255 11.91 20.29 -14.42
N PRO A 256 11.05 21.06 -15.13
CA PRO A 256 10.46 20.64 -16.39
C PRO A 256 11.47 20.13 -17.43
N LYS A 257 12.73 20.60 -17.41
CA LYS A 257 13.80 20.14 -18.31
C LYS A 257 14.25 18.71 -18.04
N MET A 258 14.07 18.22 -16.81
CA MET A 258 14.38 16.84 -16.42
C MET A 258 13.16 15.90 -16.55
N SER A 259 12.00 16.45 -16.91
CA SER A 259 10.75 15.72 -17.04
C SER A 259 10.70 14.95 -18.37
N MET A 260 10.44 13.64 -18.28
CA MET A 260 10.32 12.75 -19.45
C MET A 260 9.08 11.84 -19.31
N PRO A 261 7.84 12.38 -19.37
CA PRO A 261 6.64 11.61 -19.11
C PRO A 261 6.56 10.31 -19.92
N GLY A 262 6.24 9.21 -19.25
CA GLY A 262 6.21 7.87 -19.84
C GLY A 262 7.53 7.10 -19.75
N HIS A 263 8.62 7.74 -19.28
CA HIS A 263 9.90 7.06 -19.06
C HIS A 263 9.91 6.35 -17.70
N VAL A 264 10.19 5.05 -17.74
CA VAL A 264 10.34 4.15 -16.60
C VAL A 264 11.80 3.75 -16.46
N THR A 265 12.37 3.91 -15.27
CA THR A 265 13.70 3.38 -14.93
C THR A 265 13.63 2.50 -13.69
N HIS A 266 14.19 1.31 -13.79
CA HIS A 266 14.44 0.41 -12.66
C HIS A 266 15.94 0.29 -12.40
N THR A 267 16.33 0.29 -11.13
CA THR A 267 17.73 0.23 -10.73
C THR A 267 18.01 -0.91 -9.76
N VAL A 268 19.21 -1.48 -9.85
CA VAL A 268 19.75 -2.46 -8.89
C VAL A 268 21.19 -2.12 -8.53
N GLY A 269 21.66 -2.59 -7.37
CA GLY A 269 23.00 -2.28 -6.86
C GLY A 269 22.95 -1.26 -5.72
N TYR A 270 23.76 -0.20 -5.82
CA TYR A 270 23.84 0.86 -4.83
C TYR A 270 22.45 1.39 -4.45
N PRO A 271 22.14 1.58 -3.14
CA PRO A 271 23.02 1.47 -1.97
C PRO A 271 23.12 0.09 -1.31
N LEU A 272 22.48 -0.94 -1.87
CA LEU A 272 22.42 -2.26 -1.24
C LEU A 272 23.73 -3.05 -1.42
N ASP A 273 23.98 -3.95 -0.46
CA ASP A 273 24.99 -4.99 -0.62
C ASP A 273 24.47 -6.11 -1.54
N TYR A 274 25.37 -6.97 -2.04
CA TYR A 274 25.03 -8.05 -2.98
C TYR A 274 24.12 -9.15 -2.41
N PHE A 275 23.92 -9.19 -1.09
CA PHE A 275 23.13 -10.20 -0.38
C PHE A 275 21.74 -9.71 0.01
N THR A 276 21.51 -8.40 -0.08
CA THR A 276 20.23 -7.78 0.25
C THR A 276 19.41 -7.60 -1.02
N TYR A 277 18.23 -8.23 -1.04
CA TYR A 277 17.29 -8.06 -2.14
C TYR A 277 16.68 -6.65 -2.12
N GLY A 278 16.61 -6.00 -3.27
CA GLY A 278 15.98 -4.70 -3.40
C GLY A 278 16.42 -3.96 -4.66
N GLY A 279 15.91 -2.74 -4.83
CA GLY A 279 16.17 -1.92 -6.00
C GLY A 279 15.33 -0.64 -6.01
N GLY A 280 15.71 0.28 -6.90
CA GLY A 280 15.03 1.56 -7.06
C GLY A 280 14.09 1.57 -8.25
N PHE A 281 13.12 2.47 -8.20
CA PHE A 281 12.26 2.79 -9.33
C PHE A 281 12.10 4.30 -9.49
N ILE A 282 12.04 4.75 -10.74
CA ILE A 282 11.91 6.17 -11.13
C ILE A 282 10.92 6.20 -12.30
N TYR A 283 9.72 6.73 -12.07
CA TYR A 283 8.68 6.79 -13.10
C TYR A 283 8.27 8.25 -13.33
N HIS A 284 8.48 8.74 -14.55
CA HIS A 284 8.14 10.10 -14.93
C HIS A 284 6.67 10.18 -15.34
N MET A 285 5.89 10.95 -14.57
CA MET A 285 4.48 11.24 -14.84
C MET A 285 4.31 12.60 -15.54
N ASN A 286 3.10 12.88 -15.99
CA ASN A 286 2.71 14.22 -16.43
C ASN A 286 2.90 15.26 -15.30
N ASN A 287 2.84 16.54 -15.68
CA ASN A 287 2.99 17.69 -14.77
C ASN A 287 4.36 17.75 -14.07
N ASN A 288 5.39 17.17 -14.67
CA ASN A 288 6.77 17.11 -14.15
C ASN A 288 6.85 16.45 -12.77
N LEU A 289 5.96 15.49 -12.52
CA LEU A 289 6.01 14.65 -11.33
C LEU A 289 6.84 13.40 -11.60
N VAL A 290 7.64 13.00 -10.62
CA VAL A 290 8.39 11.74 -10.63
C VAL A 290 7.98 10.91 -9.42
N HIS A 291 7.48 9.70 -9.68
CA HIS A 291 7.37 8.67 -8.66
C HIS A 291 8.75 8.05 -8.46
N LEU A 292 9.36 8.34 -7.32
CA LEU A 292 10.65 7.80 -6.93
C LEU A 292 10.47 6.86 -5.76
N GLY A 293 11.10 5.70 -5.77
CA GLY A 293 11.11 4.87 -4.58
C GLY A 293 12.19 3.82 -4.57
N PHE A 294 12.29 3.17 -3.43
CA PHE A 294 13.27 2.13 -3.17
C PHE A 294 12.64 1.00 -2.38
N VAL A 295 12.86 -0.23 -2.84
CA VAL A 295 12.36 -1.45 -2.24
C VAL A 295 13.50 -2.16 -1.53
N THR A 296 13.29 -2.51 -0.27
CA THR A 296 14.24 -3.33 0.52
C THR A 296 13.56 -4.60 1.01
N GLY A 297 14.10 -5.76 0.65
CA GLY A 297 13.62 -7.06 1.12
C GLY A 297 13.79 -7.23 2.62
N LEU A 298 12.71 -7.56 3.33
CA LEU A 298 12.69 -7.64 4.80
C LEU A 298 13.42 -8.87 5.37
N GLY A 299 13.91 -9.76 4.51
CA GLY A 299 14.80 -10.86 4.87
C GLY A 299 16.28 -10.50 4.97
N TYR A 300 16.63 -9.21 5.11
CA TYR A 300 18.01 -8.76 5.29
C TYR A 300 18.61 -9.28 6.61
N THR A 301 19.92 -9.49 6.65
CA THR A 301 20.60 -10.06 7.83
C THR A 301 21.17 -9.00 8.77
N ASN A 302 21.48 -7.81 8.25
CA ASN A 302 22.05 -6.69 9.01
C ASN A 302 20.94 -5.90 9.71
N THR A 303 20.86 -5.99 11.03
CA THR A 303 19.82 -5.33 11.85
C THR A 303 19.93 -3.82 11.92
N ASN A 304 21.07 -3.24 11.55
CA ASN A 304 21.24 -1.78 11.51
C ASN A 304 20.71 -1.19 10.19
N ARG A 305 20.17 -2.02 9.29
CA ARG A 305 19.64 -1.58 8.02
C ARG A 305 18.28 -0.92 8.19
N SER A 306 18.15 0.31 7.71
CA SER A 306 16.88 1.04 7.64
C SER A 306 16.46 1.21 6.19
N PRO A 307 15.37 0.55 5.73
CA PRO A 307 14.85 0.73 4.38
C PRO A 307 14.57 2.20 4.01
N TYR A 308 14.16 3.01 4.99
CA TYR A 308 13.98 4.44 4.82
C TYR A 308 15.30 5.12 4.45
N MET A 309 16.35 4.85 5.22
CA MET A 309 17.67 5.43 4.97
C MET A 309 18.32 4.88 3.69
N GLU A 310 17.95 3.68 3.24
CA GLU A 310 18.35 3.21 1.90
C GLU A 310 17.79 4.12 0.79
N LEU A 311 16.53 4.56 0.85
CA LEU A 311 16.01 5.55 -0.11
C LEU A 311 16.77 6.88 -0.03
N GLN A 312 17.03 7.38 1.19
CA GLN A 312 17.79 8.64 1.35
C GLN A 312 19.21 8.51 0.78
N LYS A 313 19.88 7.38 1.03
CA LYS A 313 21.21 7.07 0.48
C LYS A 313 21.19 6.84 -1.03
N TYR A 314 20.14 6.23 -1.56
CA TYR A 314 19.93 6.05 -3.00
C TYR A 314 19.88 7.38 -3.75
N LYS A 315 19.16 8.37 -3.20
CA LYS A 315 19.07 9.73 -3.76
C LYS A 315 20.38 10.48 -3.86
N THR A 316 21.41 10.09 -3.10
CA THR A 316 22.75 10.69 -3.22
C THR A 316 23.52 10.21 -4.45
N HIS A 317 22.99 9.23 -5.20
CA HIS A 317 23.60 8.78 -6.44
C HIS A 317 23.61 9.92 -7.48
N SER A 318 24.69 10.06 -8.26
CA SER A 318 24.86 11.15 -9.23
C SER A 318 23.65 11.36 -10.16
N MET A 319 23.14 10.28 -10.77
CA MET A 319 21.94 10.30 -11.61
C MET A 319 20.71 10.91 -10.92
N LEU A 320 20.45 10.54 -9.66
CA LEU A 320 19.29 11.05 -8.92
C LEU A 320 19.50 12.45 -8.40
N LYS A 321 20.73 12.76 -7.98
CA LYS A 321 21.09 14.10 -7.57
C LYS A 321 20.86 15.11 -8.69
N GLU A 322 21.18 14.76 -9.93
CA GLU A 322 20.91 15.58 -11.10
C GLU A 322 19.41 15.70 -11.40
N LEU A 323 18.67 14.58 -11.38
CA LEU A 323 17.23 14.55 -11.60
C LEU A 323 16.44 15.39 -10.59
N LEU A 324 16.85 15.34 -9.32
CA LEU A 324 16.14 15.97 -8.21
C LEU A 324 16.65 17.38 -7.88
N ASP A 325 17.69 17.87 -8.58
CA ASP A 325 18.21 19.20 -8.32
C ASP A 325 17.16 20.27 -8.62
N GLY A 326 17.05 21.26 -7.73
CA GLY A 326 15.97 22.26 -7.72
C GLY A 326 14.56 21.71 -7.47
N GLY A 327 14.38 20.40 -7.34
CA GLY A 327 13.08 19.75 -7.18
C GLY A 327 12.49 19.89 -5.77
N LYS A 328 11.19 19.62 -5.66
CA LYS A 328 10.44 19.60 -4.39
C LYS A 328 9.78 18.24 -4.18
N CYS A 329 10.06 17.60 -3.04
CA CYS A 329 9.30 16.44 -2.58
C CYS A 329 7.90 16.90 -2.13
N VAL A 330 6.85 16.36 -2.75
CA VAL A 330 5.45 16.74 -2.53
C VAL A 330 4.61 15.62 -1.93
N GLY A 331 5.15 14.40 -1.82
CA GLY A 331 4.48 13.29 -1.16
C GLY A 331 5.47 12.24 -0.69
N TYR A 332 5.12 11.51 0.36
CA TYR A 332 5.94 10.44 0.92
C TYR A 332 5.03 9.34 1.49
N GLY A 333 5.51 8.10 1.46
CA GLY A 333 4.96 7.04 2.28
C GLY A 333 5.72 5.72 2.14
N ALA A 334 5.31 4.73 2.91
CA ALA A 334 5.87 3.39 2.84
C ALA A 334 4.78 2.32 2.91
N ARG A 335 4.99 1.21 2.20
CA ARG A 335 4.07 0.06 2.21
C ARG A 335 4.85 -1.24 2.07
N VAL A 336 4.41 -2.24 2.82
CA VAL A 336 4.92 -3.61 2.68
C VAL A 336 4.33 -4.25 1.43
N ILE A 337 5.14 -5.02 0.72
CA ILE A 337 4.73 -5.77 -0.47
C ILE A 337 5.09 -7.24 -0.33
N ASN A 338 4.27 -8.13 -0.89
CA ASN A 338 4.53 -9.57 -0.88
C ASN A 338 5.64 -9.89 -1.88
N THR A 339 6.64 -10.65 -1.46
CA THR A 339 7.72 -11.18 -2.32
C THR A 339 7.90 -12.69 -2.18
N GLY A 340 6.98 -13.35 -1.47
CA GLY A 340 7.00 -14.80 -1.27
C GLY A 340 6.56 -15.60 -2.50
N GLY A 341 5.81 -14.97 -3.39
CA GLY A 341 5.26 -15.58 -4.60
C GLY A 341 4.39 -16.81 -4.32
N TYR A 342 4.20 -17.63 -5.36
CA TYR A 342 3.32 -18.81 -5.34
C TYR A 342 3.62 -19.78 -4.18
N GLN A 343 4.89 -19.98 -3.81
CA GLN A 343 5.29 -20.89 -2.73
C GLN A 343 4.72 -20.48 -1.37
N SER A 344 4.45 -19.20 -1.23
CA SER A 344 3.95 -18.58 -0.02
C SER A 344 2.45 -18.30 -0.08
N LEU A 345 1.76 -18.66 -1.17
CA LEU A 345 0.31 -18.52 -1.24
C LEU A 345 -0.33 -19.49 -0.23
N PRO A 346 -1.20 -19.00 0.66
CA PRO A 346 -2.02 -19.86 1.50
C PRO A 346 -3.08 -20.57 0.64
N SER A 347 -3.81 -21.51 1.23
CA SER A 347 -5.17 -21.80 0.76
C SER A 347 -5.96 -20.50 0.81
N VAL A 348 -6.61 -20.16 -0.30
CA VAL A 348 -7.24 -18.84 -0.45
C VAL A 348 -8.68 -18.84 0.00
N SER A 349 -9.33 -19.99 0.06
CA SER A 349 -10.66 -20.17 0.61
C SER A 349 -10.63 -20.74 2.02
N PHE A 350 -11.71 -20.47 2.73
CA PHE A 350 -12.03 -21.00 4.04
C PHE A 350 -13.55 -21.03 4.21
N PRO A 351 -14.08 -21.75 5.22
CA PRO A 351 -15.51 -21.76 5.47
C PRO A 351 -16.06 -20.33 5.66
N GLY A 352 -16.85 -19.87 4.68
CA GLY A 352 -17.50 -18.56 4.70
C GLY A 352 -16.76 -17.42 4.03
N GLY A 353 -15.61 -17.68 3.39
CA GLY A 353 -14.92 -16.60 2.71
C GLY A 353 -13.65 -16.95 1.95
N MET A 354 -13.01 -15.90 1.42
CA MET A 354 -11.82 -15.99 0.59
C MET A 354 -10.82 -14.86 0.87
N LEU A 355 -9.53 -15.12 0.62
CA LEU A 355 -8.42 -14.16 0.61
C LEU A 355 -8.09 -13.80 -0.85
N ILE A 356 -8.01 -12.51 -1.17
CA ILE A 356 -7.68 -12.04 -2.53
C ILE A 356 -6.53 -11.03 -2.56
N GLY A 357 -5.98 -10.78 -3.74
CA GLY A 357 -4.89 -9.83 -3.96
C GLY A 357 -3.69 -10.07 -3.05
N ASP A 358 -3.18 -8.99 -2.45
CA ASP A 358 -2.00 -9.05 -1.59
C ASP A 358 -2.28 -9.63 -0.19
N ALA A 359 -3.56 -9.74 0.21
CA ALA A 359 -3.93 -10.46 1.43
C ALA A 359 -3.58 -11.95 1.30
N ALA A 360 -3.79 -12.53 0.10
CA ALA A 360 -3.30 -13.86 -0.24
C ALA A 360 -1.82 -13.85 -0.68
N GLY A 361 -1.39 -12.82 -1.41
CA GLY A 361 -0.01 -12.62 -1.86
C GLY A 361 0.23 -12.85 -3.36
N PHE A 362 -0.71 -12.42 -4.21
CA PHE A 362 -0.65 -12.58 -5.66
C PHE A 362 0.23 -11.56 -6.41
N LEU A 363 1.07 -10.80 -5.70
CA LEU A 363 2.02 -9.88 -6.32
C LEU A 363 3.05 -10.65 -7.19
N ASN A 364 3.22 -10.21 -8.45
CA ASN A 364 4.29 -10.68 -9.29
C ASN A 364 5.56 -9.87 -9.02
N ALA A 365 6.44 -10.41 -8.17
CA ALA A 365 7.66 -9.75 -7.74
C ALA A 365 8.67 -9.51 -8.87
N GLN A 366 8.60 -10.27 -9.97
CA GLN A 366 9.51 -10.10 -11.10
C GLN A 366 9.12 -8.92 -11.97
N LYS A 367 7.83 -8.77 -12.25
CA LYS A 367 7.31 -7.61 -13.00
C LYS A 367 7.21 -6.36 -12.10
N ILE A 368 7.31 -6.54 -10.77
CA ILE A 368 7.01 -5.52 -9.75
C ILE A 368 5.56 -5.01 -9.93
N LYS A 369 4.66 -5.92 -10.31
CA LYS A 369 3.25 -5.62 -10.60
C LYS A 369 2.34 -6.55 -9.81
N GLY A 370 1.46 -5.97 -8.99
CA GLY A 370 0.43 -6.71 -8.24
C GLY A 370 -1.00 -6.29 -8.57
N THR A 371 -1.23 -5.12 -9.19
CA THR A 371 -2.59 -4.59 -9.41
C THR A 371 -3.44 -5.50 -10.28
N HIS A 372 -2.93 -5.90 -11.45
CA HIS A 372 -3.65 -6.74 -12.41
C HIS A 372 -4.03 -8.12 -11.84
N THR A 373 -3.11 -8.76 -11.09
CA THR A 373 -3.41 -10.02 -10.40
C THR A 373 -4.38 -9.81 -9.25
N ALA A 374 -4.25 -8.73 -8.49
CA ALA A 374 -5.18 -8.37 -7.42
C ALA A 374 -6.61 -8.19 -7.94
N MET A 375 -6.80 -7.41 -9.01
CA MET A 375 -8.09 -7.24 -9.68
C MET A 375 -8.65 -8.58 -10.17
N LYS A 376 -7.83 -9.37 -10.89
CA LYS A 376 -8.28 -10.66 -11.42
C LYS A 376 -8.70 -11.63 -10.31
N THR A 377 -7.97 -11.68 -9.20
CA THR A 377 -8.37 -12.51 -8.05
C THR A 377 -9.67 -12.04 -7.42
N GLY A 378 -9.94 -10.73 -7.42
CA GLY A 378 -11.22 -10.19 -6.99
C GLY A 378 -12.37 -10.65 -7.87
N MET A 379 -12.20 -10.60 -9.20
CA MET A 379 -13.21 -11.06 -10.15
C MET A 379 -13.51 -12.56 -9.99
N LEU A 380 -12.47 -13.39 -9.89
CA LEU A 380 -12.62 -14.84 -9.70
C LEU A 380 -13.29 -15.17 -8.35
N ALA A 381 -12.96 -14.44 -7.28
CA ALA A 381 -13.61 -14.63 -5.98
C ALA A 381 -15.06 -14.18 -6.00
N ALA A 382 -15.41 -13.13 -6.75
CA ALA A 382 -16.80 -12.75 -6.95
C ALA A 382 -17.57 -13.84 -7.72
N GLU A 383 -17.01 -14.36 -8.81
CA GLU A 383 -17.58 -15.47 -9.57
C GLU A 383 -17.85 -16.69 -8.66
N ALA A 384 -16.88 -17.08 -7.83
CA ALA A 384 -17.04 -18.17 -6.87
C ALA A 384 -18.06 -17.86 -5.76
N ALA A 385 -18.05 -16.64 -5.21
CA ALA A 385 -18.96 -16.24 -4.14
C ALA A 385 -20.41 -16.20 -4.62
N VAL A 386 -20.67 -15.60 -5.79
CA VAL A 386 -22.02 -15.53 -6.39
C VAL A 386 -22.52 -16.92 -6.73
N ALA A 387 -21.67 -17.78 -7.30
CA ALA A 387 -22.03 -19.18 -7.56
C ALA A 387 -22.36 -19.94 -6.27
N ASP A 388 -21.59 -19.79 -5.19
CA ASP A 388 -21.90 -20.44 -3.90
C ASP A 388 -23.17 -19.87 -3.26
N ILE A 389 -23.40 -18.56 -3.39
CA ILE A 389 -24.61 -17.88 -2.92
C ILE A 389 -25.86 -18.37 -3.68
N ASN A 390 -25.73 -18.66 -4.97
CA ASN A 390 -26.85 -19.05 -5.82
C ASN A 390 -27.08 -20.57 -5.87
N ASP A 391 -26.02 -21.39 -5.94
CA ASP A 391 -26.13 -22.83 -6.28
C ASP A 391 -25.31 -23.81 -5.41
N GLY A 392 -24.34 -23.34 -4.60
CA GLY A 392 -23.55 -24.18 -3.69
C GLY A 392 -22.54 -25.15 -4.35
N ALA A 393 -21.24 -24.97 -4.04
CA ALA A 393 -20.05 -25.79 -4.43
C ALA A 393 -19.47 -25.56 -5.86
N GLU A 394 -18.20 -25.83 -6.19
CA GLU A 394 -16.95 -26.20 -5.49
C GLU A 394 -15.73 -25.65 -6.30
N GLU A 395 -14.57 -25.45 -5.67
CA GLU A 395 -13.42 -24.70 -6.19
C GLU A 395 -12.39 -25.50 -7.04
N GLY A 396 -11.76 -24.81 -8.00
CA GLY A 396 -10.63 -25.28 -8.80
C GLY A 396 -9.28 -24.64 -8.44
N HIS A 397 -8.18 -25.33 -8.73
CA HIS A 397 -6.80 -24.90 -8.43
C HIS A 397 -5.91 -24.75 -9.66
N GLY A 398 -4.97 -23.79 -9.60
CA GLY A 398 -4.00 -23.44 -10.65
C GLY A 398 -2.51 -23.38 -10.22
N VAL A 399 -1.63 -23.22 -11.22
CA VAL A 399 -0.24 -23.73 -11.39
C VAL A 399 0.90 -22.69 -11.12
N ARG A 400 2.20 -23.10 -11.21
CA ARG A 400 3.39 -22.69 -10.40
C ARG A 400 4.63 -22.06 -11.12
N ASN A 401 5.60 -21.62 -10.27
CA ASN A 401 7.10 -21.59 -10.36
C ASN A 401 7.86 -20.44 -11.09
N ILE A 402 8.32 -19.37 -10.39
CA ILE A 402 9.49 -18.55 -10.84
C ILE A 402 10.39 -17.92 -9.73
N HIS A 403 9.95 -17.67 -8.49
CA HIS A 403 10.71 -16.82 -7.55
C HIS A 403 12.02 -17.35 -6.83
N PRO A 404 12.33 -18.64 -6.70
CA PRO A 404 13.41 -19.07 -5.78
C PRO A 404 14.86 -18.85 -6.24
N ALA A 405 15.05 -18.36 -7.47
CA ALA A 405 16.33 -18.15 -8.14
C ALA A 405 17.34 -17.27 -7.37
N PHE A 406 16.85 -16.34 -6.55
CA PHE A 406 17.66 -15.29 -5.92
C PHE A 406 18.26 -15.68 -4.56
N LYS A 407 18.18 -16.97 -4.16
CA LYS A 407 18.61 -17.47 -2.84
C LYS A 407 20.09 -17.21 -2.54
N THR A 408 20.95 -17.20 -3.56
CA THR A 408 22.42 -17.13 -3.41
C THR A 408 23.02 -15.77 -3.80
N GLY A 409 22.19 -14.75 -4.01
CA GLY A 409 22.62 -13.38 -4.32
C GLY A 409 22.24 -12.91 -5.73
N LEU A 410 22.43 -11.61 -5.98
CA LEU A 410 22.01 -10.90 -7.20
C LEU A 410 22.42 -11.63 -8.50
N PHE A 411 23.69 -12.03 -8.61
CA PHE A 411 24.23 -12.65 -9.82
C PHE A 411 23.68 -14.05 -10.11
N SER A 412 23.41 -14.85 -9.07
CA SER A 412 22.75 -16.16 -9.24
C SER A 412 21.29 -16.03 -9.68
N GLY A 413 20.58 -15.01 -9.19
CA GLY A 413 19.21 -14.76 -9.60
C GLY A 413 19.10 -14.21 -11.02
N LEU A 414 20.05 -13.36 -11.45
CA LEU A 414 20.16 -12.92 -12.84
C LEU A 414 20.53 -14.08 -13.79
N GLY A 415 21.49 -14.92 -13.40
CA GLY A 415 21.90 -16.09 -14.19
C GLY A 415 20.80 -17.15 -14.34
N TYR A 416 20.07 -17.45 -13.27
CA TYR A 416 18.92 -18.36 -13.35
C TYR A 416 17.71 -17.72 -14.05
N GLY A 417 17.53 -16.41 -13.95
CA GLY A 417 16.54 -15.68 -14.77
C GLY A 417 16.78 -15.85 -16.27
N ALA A 418 18.05 -15.87 -16.70
CA ALA A 418 18.43 -16.17 -18.08
C ALA A 418 18.17 -17.64 -18.47
N PHE A 419 18.40 -18.60 -17.55
CA PHE A 419 18.04 -20.01 -17.76
C PHE A 419 16.53 -20.23 -17.87
N TRP A 420 15.75 -19.57 -17.01
CA TRP A 420 14.29 -19.64 -17.02
C TRP A 420 13.67 -19.07 -18.31
N LEU A 421 14.27 -18.00 -18.86
CA LEU A 421 13.91 -17.45 -20.17
C LEU A 421 14.09 -18.48 -21.31
N MET A 422 15.08 -19.38 -21.19
CA MET A 422 15.27 -20.47 -22.14
C MET A 422 14.32 -21.66 -21.90
N SER A 423 13.97 -21.95 -20.63
CA SER A 423 13.15 -23.12 -20.26
C SER A 423 11.63 -22.86 -20.21
N LYS A 424 11.20 -21.59 -20.32
CA LYS A 424 9.79 -21.15 -20.18
C LYS A 424 9.11 -21.65 -18.90
N GLY A 425 9.88 -21.87 -17.83
CA GLY A 425 9.35 -22.33 -16.54
C GLY A 425 8.87 -23.79 -16.50
N ARG A 426 9.29 -24.64 -17.45
CA ARG A 426 8.94 -26.08 -17.50
C ARG A 426 9.88 -26.96 -16.67
N GLU A 427 10.25 -26.51 -15.47
CA GLU A 427 11.21 -27.22 -14.62
C GLU A 427 10.52 -28.26 -13.72
N PRO A 428 11.03 -29.51 -13.60
CA PRO A 428 10.40 -30.57 -12.84
C PRO A 428 10.64 -30.48 -11.30
N TRP A 429 11.13 -29.34 -10.80
CA TRP A 429 11.41 -29.12 -9.38
C TRP A 429 10.85 -27.77 -8.89
N THR A 430 10.53 -27.69 -7.58
CA THR A 430 10.19 -26.43 -6.90
C THR A 430 11.12 -26.25 -5.70
N PHE A 431 11.93 -25.19 -5.71
CA PHE A 431 12.75 -24.83 -4.56
C PHE A 431 11.88 -24.35 -3.37
N LYS A 432 12.34 -24.63 -2.15
CA LYS A 432 11.62 -24.33 -0.89
C LYS A 432 12.30 -23.22 -0.08
N TRP A 433 11.51 -22.48 0.71
CA TRP A 433 11.98 -21.58 1.77
C TRP A 433 11.97 -22.31 3.12
N SER A 434 12.97 -22.10 3.99
CA SER A 434 13.06 -22.80 5.29
C SER A 434 12.92 -21.92 6.53
N LYS A 435 13.06 -20.59 6.42
CA LYS A 435 12.95 -19.64 7.54
C LYS A 435 12.03 -18.47 7.19
N ASP A 436 11.26 -17.97 8.16
CA ASP A 436 10.49 -16.72 8.04
C ASP A 436 11.44 -15.50 7.90
N ASP A 437 10.92 -14.30 7.63
CA ASP A 437 11.78 -13.11 7.50
C ASP A 437 12.37 -12.65 8.84
N ALA A 438 11.58 -12.71 9.91
CA ALA A 438 12.01 -12.30 11.25
C ALA A 438 13.23 -13.10 11.75
N ALA A 439 13.26 -14.42 11.51
CA ALA A 439 14.33 -15.32 11.95
C ALA A 439 15.59 -15.26 11.06
N ARG A 440 15.67 -14.35 10.08
CA ARG A 440 16.89 -14.14 9.26
C ARG A 440 17.85 -13.12 9.84
N THR A 441 17.40 -12.27 10.77
CA THR A 441 18.23 -11.25 11.40
C THR A 441 19.38 -11.86 12.21
N LYS A 442 20.57 -11.25 12.16
CA LYS A 442 21.71 -11.61 13.03
C LYS A 442 21.77 -10.64 14.22
N LYS A 443 22.46 -11.02 15.30
CA LYS A 443 22.71 -10.09 16.44
C LYS A 443 23.46 -8.85 15.94
N ALA A 444 23.06 -7.65 16.40
CA ALA A 444 23.66 -6.38 15.98
C ALA A 444 25.18 -6.32 16.16
N SER A 445 25.73 -6.90 17.24
CA SER A 445 27.19 -7.00 17.47
C SER A 445 27.94 -7.85 16.44
N LYS A 446 27.23 -8.64 15.64
CA LYS A 446 27.77 -9.44 14.53
C LYS A 446 27.47 -8.83 13.16
N CYS A 447 26.92 -7.61 13.13
CA CYS A 447 26.55 -6.87 11.94
C CYS A 447 27.50 -5.68 11.78
N ARG A 448 27.91 -5.38 10.54
CA ARG A 448 28.67 -4.16 10.26
C ARG A 448 27.75 -2.95 10.37
N GLU A 449 28.16 -1.92 11.09
CA GLU A 449 27.44 -0.65 11.15
C GLU A 449 27.36 -0.02 9.75
N ILE A 450 26.18 0.51 9.40
CA ILE A 450 25.94 1.14 8.10
C ILE A 450 25.97 2.64 8.30
N GLU A 451 26.99 3.30 7.75
CA GLU A 451 27.01 4.75 7.69
C GLU A 451 25.99 5.23 6.66
N TYR A 452 24.97 5.93 7.16
CA TYR A 452 23.99 6.65 6.37
C TYR A 452 24.38 8.13 6.29
N PRO A 453 24.22 8.77 5.12
CA PRO A 453 24.40 10.21 5.02
C PRO A 453 23.38 10.91 5.93
N LYS A 454 23.81 11.96 6.64
CA LYS A 454 22.89 12.83 7.38
C LYS A 454 21.96 13.52 6.39
N ALA A 455 20.73 13.82 6.82
CA ALA A 455 19.86 14.66 6.02
C ALA A 455 20.54 16.00 5.71
N ASP A 456 20.28 16.56 4.53
CA ASP A 456 20.81 17.86 4.16
C ASP A 456 20.26 18.88 5.18
N GLY A 457 21.16 19.41 6.01
CA GLY A 457 20.80 20.29 7.12
C GLY A 457 20.10 21.56 6.63
N ASN A 458 19.25 22.14 7.48
CA ASN A 458 18.76 23.51 7.30
C ASN A 458 19.97 24.43 7.06
N THR A 459 20.25 24.78 5.82
CA THR A 459 21.11 25.93 5.53
C THR A 459 20.33 27.15 5.98
N GLY A 460 20.60 27.56 7.22
CA GLY A 460 19.94 28.66 7.88
C GLY A 460 19.93 29.92 7.03
N TYR A 461 18.85 30.68 7.19
CA TYR A 461 18.70 32.02 6.66
C TYR A 461 19.84 32.92 7.21
N ARG A 462 20.95 33.04 6.47
CA ARG A 462 21.89 34.14 6.68
C ARG A 462 21.28 35.39 6.04
N ARG A 463 20.74 36.29 6.88
CA ARG A 463 20.35 37.66 6.46
C ARG A 463 21.51 38.26 5.64
N GLY A 464 21.24 38.55 4.36
CA GLY A 464 22.13 39.35 3.52
C GLY A 464 22.83 38.65 2.35
N CYS A 465 22.71 37.32 2.18
CA CYS A 465 23.33 36.63 1.03
C CYS A 465 22.26 35.99 0.13
N ARG A 466 22.14 36.44 -1.13
CA ARG A 466 21.45 35.69 -2.20
C ARG A 466 22.31 34.46 -2.55
N GLN A 467 22.33 33.47 -1.68
CA GLN A 467 23.00 32.21 -1.96
C GLN A 467 21.94 31.18 -2.31
N LEU A 468 22.07 30.59 -3.50
CA LEU A 468 21.25 29.49 -4.02
C LEU A 468 20.95 28.50 -2.88
N VAL A 469 19.68 28.41 -2.50
CA VAL A 469 19.20 27.34 -1.63
C VAL A 469 19.48 26.04 -2.39
N LYS A 470 20.50 25.30 -1.95
CA LYS A 470 20.76 23.96 -2.48
C LYS A 470 19.48 23.16 -2.29
N SER A 471 19.02 22.50 -3.33
CA SER A 471 17.89 21.57 -3.25
C SER A 471 18.14 20.56 -2.13
N LYS A 472 17.18 20.40 -1.22
CA LYS A 472 17.25 19.42 -0.13
C LYS A 472 16.97 18.06 -0.76
N LEU A 473 17.99 17.20 -0.87
CA LEU A 473 17.86 15.89 -1.51
C LEU A 473 17.48 14.82 -0.48
N THR A 474 18.03 14.93 0.72
CA THR A 474 17.83 14.00 1.84
C THR A 474 17.09 14.67 3.00
N PHE A 475 16.22 13.92 3.68
CA PHE A 475 15.35 14.43 4.73
C PHE A 475 15.43 13.56 6.00
N GLU A 476 15.19 14.18 7.15
CA GLU A 476 14.94 13.45 8.38
C GLU A 476 13.52 12.86 8.35
N LEU A 477 13.31 11.74 9.03
CA LEU A 477 12.01 11.05 9.02
C LEU A 477 10.87 11.95 9.52
N LEU A 478 11.11 12.73 10.57
CA LEU A 478 10.11 13.63 11.15
C LEU A 478 9.76 14.81 10.23
N ASP A 479 10.65 15.22 9.32
CA ASP A 479 10.35 16.23 8.31
C ASP A 479 9.43 15.69 7.20
N GLN A 480 9.47 14.37 6.95
CA GLN A 480 8.67 13.72 5.90
C GLN A 480 7.36 13.15 6.39
N LEU A 481 7.23 12.83 7.68
CA LEU A 481 6.01 12.27 8.24
C LEU A 481 4.76 13.13 7.93
N PRO A 482 4.80 14.47 7.98
CA PRO A 482 3.66 15.30 7.59
C PRO A 482 3.23 15.12 6.12
N LEU A 483 4.16 14.78 5.22
CA LEU A 483 3.86 14.55 3.79
C LEU A 483 3.11 13.23 3.52
N THR A 484 2.95 12.38 4.54
CA THR A 484 2.10 11.19 4.45
C THR A 484 0.62 11.53 4.64
N GLY A 485 0.30 12.66 5.29
CA GLY A 485 -1.05 12.99 5.75
C GLY A 485 -1.60 12.05 6.83
N VAL A 486 -0.76 11.17 7.41
CA VAL A 486 -1.18 10.22 8.44
C VAL A 486 -1.35 10.95 9.77
N ASP A 487 -2.55 10.84 10.33
CA ASP A 487 -2.88 11.33 11.66
C ASP A 487 -3.75 10.29 12.39
N HIS A 488 -3.67 10.28 13.71
CA HIS A 488 -4.41 9.37 14.58
C HIS A 488 -4.82 10.15 15.84
N GLU A 489 -6.04 9.89 16.33
CA GLU A 489 -6.48 10.38 17.65
C GLU A 489 -5.40 10.07 18.73
N PRO A 490 -4.79 11.07 19.37
CA PRO A 490 -3.67 10.84 20.29
C PRO A 490 -4.04 10.01 21.52
N ASP A 491 -5.29 10.15 21.99
CA ASP A 491 -5.80 9.44 23.15
C ASP A 491 -6.57 8.18 22.72
N GLN A 492 -5.88 7.25 22.06
CA GLN A 492 -6.44 5.92 21.76
C GLN A 492 -5.41 4.84 22.13
N PRO A 493 -5.84 3.58 22.36
CA PRO A 493 -4.93 2.48 22.58
C PRO A 493 -3.96 2.33 21.42
N SER A 494 -2.69 2.00 21.72
CA SER A 494 -1.74 1.74 20.65
C SER A 494 -2.19 0.55 19.81
N HIS A 495 -2.29 0.75 18.49
CA HIS A 495 -2.56 -0.32 17.55
C HIS A 495 -1.34 -1.23 17.31
N LEU A 496 -0.17 -0.88 17.85
CA LEU A 496 1.03 -1.72 17.87
C LEU A 496 1.08 -2.51 19.19
N LYS A 497 0.44 -3.69 19.19
CA LYS A 497 0.37 -4.55 20.38
C LYS A 497 1.63 -5.41 20.53
N ILE A 498 2.20 -5.42 21.73
CA ILE A 498 3.22 -6.41 22.12
C ILE A 498 2.50 -7.69 22.53
N LYS A 499 3.02 -8.85 22.12
CA LYS A 499 2.43 -10.14 22.51
C LYS A 499 2.50 -10.30 24.04
N PRO A 500 1.46 -10.84 24.67
CA PRO A 500 1.50 -11.17 26.10
C PRO A 500 2.72 -12.03 26.44
N GLY A 501 3.43 -11.67 27.52
CA GLY A 501 4.66 -12.31 27.96
C GLY A 501 5.94 -11.87 27.21
N MET A 502 5.85 -10.90 26.31
CA MET A 502 6.99 -10.30 25.60
C MET A 502 7.17 -8.80 25.88
N GLU A 503 6.52 -8.26 26.92
CA GLU A 503 6.50 -6.83 27.27
C GLU A 503 7.90 -6.28 27.59
N GLU A 504 8.76 -7.13 28.16
CA GLU A 504 10.13 -6.77 28.51
C GLU A 504 11.08 -6.81 27.30
N VAL A 505 10.68 -7.42 26.18
CA VAL A 505 11.55 -7.52 24.99
C VAL A 505 11.84 -6.12 24.41
N PRO A 506 10.86 -5.25 24.10
CA PRO A 506 11.17 -3.90 23.63
C PRO A 506 11.91 -3.07 24.67
N LYS A 507 11.59 -3.20 25.96
CA LYS A 507 12.27 -2.44 27.02
C LYS A 507 13.76 -2.75 27.07
N LYS A 508 14.12 -4.04 26.93
CA LYS A 508 15.50 -4.53 26.99
C LYS A 508 16.35 -4.19 25.76
N PHE A 509 15.74 -3.94 24.60
CA PHE A 509 16.46 -3.77 23.33
C PHE A 509 16.21 -2.43 22.62
N CYS A 510 15.11 -1.72 22.89
CA CYS A 510 14.79 -0.43 22.27
C CYS A 510 15.13 0.77 23.16
N VAL A 511 15.06 0.66 24.50
CA VAL A 511 15.15 1.85 25.37
C VAL A 511 16.57 2.43 25.37
N ASP A 512 17.60 1.60 25.54
CA ASP A 512 18.99 2.10 25.53
C ASP A 512 19.42 2.62 24.14
N ALA A 513 18.89 2.04 23.05
CA ALA A 513 19.21 2.45 21.67
C ALA A 513 18.42 3.68 21.18
N MET A 514 17.19 3.89 21.68
CA MET A 514 16.39 5.08 21.39
C MET A 514 16.81 6.27 22.26
N LEU A 515 17.08 6.06 23.55
CA LEU A 515 17.51 7.13 24.45
C LEU A 515 18.90 7.67 24.09
N GLY A 516 19.80 6.83 23.57
CA GLY A 516 21.12 7.28 23.10
C GLY A 516 21.09 8.21 21.87
N ASN A 517 20.00 8.19 21.08
CA ASN A 517 19.88 8.97 19.84
C ASN A 517 18.83 10.10 19.89
N LEU A 518 17.90 10.09 20.85
CA LEU A 518 16.82 11.10 20.94
C LEU A 518 17.11 12.26 21.91
N TRP A 519 18.12 12.15 22.78
CA TRP A 519 18.44 13.17 23.79
C TRP A 519 19.85 13.76 23.62
N ALA A 520 20.13 14.29 22.42
CA ALA A 520 21.08 15.40 22.26
C ALA A 520 20.38 16.77 22.40
N VAL A 521 19.30 16.84 23.19
CA VAL A 521 18.72 18.09 23.67
C VAL A 521 19.26 18.32 25.06
N ASN A 522 19.93 19.46 25.22
CA ASN A 522 20.60 19.90 26.43
C ASN A 522 19.63 19.83 27.63
N PRO A 523 19.98 19.21 28.77
CA PRO A 523 19.08 19.09 29.92
C PRO A 523 18.86 20.42 30.68
N ALA A 524 18.90 21.56 29.99
CA ALA A 524 18.80 22.90 30.58
C ALA A 524 17.87 23.87 29.83
N ASP A 525 17.06 23.41 28.86
CA ASP A 525 16.01 24.23 28.21
C ASP A 525 14.67 23.51 28.15
#